data_AF-A0A1D6E9B4-F1
#
_entry.id   AF-A0A1D6E9B4-F1
#
_cell.length_a   1.000
_cell.length_b   1.000
_cell.length_c   1.000
_cell.angle_alpha   90.00
_cell.angle_beta   90.00
_cell.angle_gamma   90.00
#
_symmetry.space_group_name_H-M   'P 1'
#
loop_
_entity.id
_entity.type
_entity.pdbx_description
1 polymer ?
#
loop_
_entity_poly.entity_id
_entity_poly.type
_entity_poly.pdbx_seq_one_letter_code
_entity_poly.pdbx_strand_id
1 'polypeptide(L)'
;MDGLLSKLRSLDAYPKVNEDFYSRTLSGGIITLVSSAVMLLLFVSELRLYLHAVTETTLRVDTSRGETLRINFDVTFPALQCSIISLDAMDISGQEHLDVKHDVFKQRIDAHGNVIATRQDVVGGMKMEAPLQHHGGRLEHNETYCGSCYGAQEVCFYLL
;
A
#
# COMPACT_ATOMS: atom_id res chain seq x y z
N MET A 1 -1.54 33.57 42.67
CA MET A 1 -2.51 32.48 42.37
C MET A 1 -3.93 32.83 42.82
N ASP A 2 -4.16 34.07 43.25
CA ASP A 2 -5.37 34.52 43.94
C ASP A 2 -6.55 34.82 43.00
N GLY A 3 -6.26 35.14 41.73
CA GLY A 3 -7.27 35.42 40.71
C GLY A 3 -8.03 34.18 40.19
N LEU A 4 -7.40 33.00 40.21
CA LEU A 4 -8.04 31.76 39.76
C LEU A 4 -8.97 31.21 40.84
N LEU A 5 -8.55 31.32 42.10
CA LEU A 5 -9.32 30.99 43.29
C LEU A 5 -10.57 31.89 43.45
N SER A 6 -10.46 33.18 43.14
CA SER A 6 -11.62 34.09 43.19
C SER A 6 -12.66 33.81 42.10
N LYS A 7 -12.22 33.40 40.89
CA LYS A 7 -13.10 32.96 39.79
C LYS A 7 -13.79 31.63 40.10
N LEU A 8 -13.08 30.67 40.69
CA LEU A 8 -13.67 29.42 41.17
C LEU A 8 -14.70 29.66 42.29
N ARG A 9 -14.46 30.65 43.15
CA ARG A 9 -15.41 31.04 44.21
C ARG A 9 -16.72 31.60 43.68
N SER A 10 -16.73 32.18 42.47
CA SER A 10 -17.96 32.66 41.82
C SER A 10 -18.78 31.57 41.13
N LEU A 11 -18.24 30.36 40.98
CA LEU A 11 -18.94 29.20 40.39
C LEU A 11 -19.58 28.30 41.47
N ASP A 12 -19.31 28.56 42.74
CA ASP A 12 -19.86 27.80 43.86
C ASP A 12 -21.25 28.36 44.24
N ALA A 13 -22.31 27.66 43.83
CA ALA A 13 -23.70 28.11 43.98
C ALA A 13 -24.29 27.85 45.38
N TYR A 14 -23.53 27.23 46.30
CA TYR A 14 -24.01 26.86 47.62
C TYR A 14 -23.42 27.75 48.73
N PRO A 15 -24.26 28.24 49.67
CA PRO A 15 -23.76 28.99 50.83
C PRO A 15 -22.93 28.05 51.72
N LYS A 16 -21.69 28.46 52.04
CA LYS A 16 -20.82 27.73 52.96
C LYS A 16 -21.38 27.76 54.39
N VAL A 17 -21.52 26.58 54.98
CA VAL A 17 -21.92 26.38 56.38
C VAL A 17 -20.85 26.95 57.33
N ASN A 18 -21.29 27.49 58.47
CA ASN A 18 -20.42 28.10 59.47
C ASN A 18 -19.39 27.10 60.02
N GLU A 19 -18.15 27.55 60.21
CA GLU A 19 -16.98 26.74 60.59
C GLU A 19 -17.15 26.03 61.96
N ASP A 20 -18.08 26.50 62.81
CA ASP A 20 -18.33 26.00 64.17
C ASP A 20 -18.97 24.59 64.23
N PHE A 21 -19.48 24.08 63.10
CA PHE A 21 -20.00 22.71 62.98
C PHE A 21 -18.97 21.73 62.41
N TYR A 22 -17.75 22.19 62.12
CA TYR A 22 -16.72 21.42 61.43
C TYR A 22 -15.65 20.91 62.41
N SER A 23 -15.87 19.72 62.97
CA SER A 23 -14.84 19.07 63.78
C SER A 23 -13.75 18.48 62.87
N ARG A 24 -12.62 19.19 62.76
CA ARG A 24 -11.44 18.72 62.01
C ARG A 24 -10.76 17.61 62.81
N THR A 25 -11.06 16.35 62.47
CA THR A 25 -10.35 15.20 63.02
C THR A 25 -9.15 14.84 62.14
N LEU A 26 -7.99 14.62 62.74
CA LEU A 26 -6.77 14.17 62.03
C LEU A 26 -7.02 12.87 61.26
N SER A 27 -7.79 11.95 61.85
CA SER A 27 -8.18 10.69 61.23
C SER A 27 -9.08 10.90 60.00
N GLY A 28 -10.08 11.80 60.09
CA GLY A 28 -10.94 12.15 58.96
C GLY A 28 -10.16 12.74 57.79
N GLY A 29 -9.19 13.63 58.08
CA GLY A 29 -8.33 14.23 57.05
C GLY A 29 -7.48 13.19 56.29
N ILE A 30 -6.90 12.22 57.01
CA ILE A 30 -6.13 11.12 56.39
C ILE A 30 -7.06 10.27 55.50
N ILE A 31 -8.25 9.93 55.99
CA ILE A 31 -9.22 9.13 55.22
C ILE A 31 -9.64 9.87 53.94
N THR A 32 -9.93 11.18 54.02
CA THR A 32 -10.28 11.99 52.85
C THR A 32 -9.12 12.07 51.85
N LEU A 33 -7.88 12.21 52.32
CA LEU A 33 -6.71 12.28 51.44
C LEU A 33 -6.45 10.96 50.72
N VAL A 34 -6.54 9.83 51.43
CA VAL A 34 -6.41 8.49 50.85
C VAL A 34 -7.54 8.21 49.86
N SER A 35 -8.79 8.51 50.25
CA SER A 35 -9.97 8.32 49.40
C SER A 35 -9.89 9.15 48.12
N SER A 36 -9.51 10.43 48.22
CA SER A 36 -9.30 11.30 47.07
C SER A 36 -8.20 10.80 46.14
N ALA A 37 -7.09 10.31 46.69
CA ALA A 37 -5.99 9.75 45.89
C ALA A 37 -6.43 8.50 45.11
N VAL A 38 -7.19 7.60 45.73
CA VAL A 38 -7.73 6.40 45.08
C VAL A 38 -8.73 6.78 43.98
N MET A 39 -9.65 7.71 44.26
CA MET A 39 -10.61 8.21 43.27
C MET A 39 -9.91 8.81 42.05
N LEU A 40 -8.87 9.63 42.27
CA LEU A 40 -8.06 10.22 41.19
C LEU A 40 -7.34 9.15 40.36
N LEU A 41 -6.75 8.14 41.02
CA LEU A 41 -6.08 7.03 40.33
C LEU A 41 -7.04 6.25 39.44
N LEU A 42 -8.22 5.92 39.96
CA LEU A 42 -9.25 5.21 39.21
C LEU A 42 -9.73 6.05 38.02
N PHE A 43 -10.00 7.33 38.23
CA PHE A 43 -10.41 8.23 37.15
C PHE A 43 -9.39 8.29 36.02
N VAL A 44 -8.09 8.44 36.35
CA VAL A 44 -7.01 8.47 35.35
C VAL A 44 -6.89 7.13 34.62
N SER A 45 -7.07 6.00 35.32
CA SER A 45 -7.03 4.67 34.71
C SER A 45 -8.15 4.48 33.70
N GLU A 46 -9.39 4.78 34.09
CA GLU A 46 -10.57 4.68 33.22
C GLU A 46 -10.47 5.64 32.03
N LEU A 47 -10.00 6.88 32.26
CA LEU A 47 -9.81 7.84 31.17
C LEU A 47 -8.79 7.34 30.14
N ARG A 48 -7.69 6.71 30.59
CA ARG A 48 -6.72 6.11 29.66
C ARG A 48 -7.33 4.96 28.87
N LEU A 49 -8.09 4.08 29.53
CA LEU A 49 -8.75 2.97 28.86
C LEU A 49 -9.78 3.46 27.85
N TYR A 50 -10.55 4.50 28.19
CA TYR A 50 -11.52 5.13 27.31
C TYR A 50 -10.87 5.78 26.09
N LEU A 51 -9.75 6.46 26.27
CA LEU A 51 -8.99 7.07 25.17
C LEU A 51 -8.20 6.03 24.36
N HIS A 52 -8.03 4.82 24.87
CA HIS A 52 -7.38 3.74 24.16
C HIS A 52 -8.32 3.20 23.08
N ALA A 53 -8.10 3.62 21.83
CA ALA A 53 -8.86 3.11 20.69
C ALA A 53 -8.57 1.62 20.48
N VAL A 54 -9.55 0.76 20.75
CA VAL A 54 -9.51 -0.66 20.39
C VAL A 54 -9.97 -0.80 18.94
N THR A 55 -9.07 -1.29 18.09
CA THR A 55 -9.38 -1.57 16.68
C THR A 55 -10.07 -2.91 16.57
N GLU A 56 -11.40 -2.91 16.45
CA GLU A 56 -12.18 -4.10 16.15
C GLU A 56 -12.23 -4.33 14.63
N THR A 57 -11.67 -5.44 14.16
CA THR A 57 -11.71 -5.82 12.75
C THR A 57 -13.07 -6.46 12.45
N THR A 58 -13.97 -5.72 11.80
CA THR A 58 -15.27 -6.26 11.36
C THR A 58 -15.21 -6.69 9.90
N LEU A 59 -15.78 -7.86 9.61
CA LEU A 59 -15.94 -8.34 8.23
C LEU A 59 -17.27 -7.82 7.70
N ARG A 60 -17.21 -6.81 6.82
CA ARG A 60 -18.38 -6.29 6.10
C ARG A 60 -18.39 -6.87 4.70
N VAL A 61 -19.55 -7.33 4.25
CA VAL A 61 -19.75 -7.67 2.84
C VAL A 61 -19.62 -6.38 2.04
N ASP A 62 -18.60 -6.31 1.19
CA ASP A 62 -18.46 -5.22 0.25
C ASP A 62 -19.59 -5.30 -0.78
N THR A 63 -20.48 -4.32 -0.76
CA THR A 63 -21.60 -4.22 -1.71
C THR A 63 -21.20 -3.46 -2.98
N SER A 64 -19.95 -3.04 -3.10
CA SER A 64 -19.36 -2.40 -4.28
C SER A 64 -19.17 -3.45 -5.36
N ARG A 65 -20.26 -3.73 -6.08
CA ARG A 65 -20.30 -4.77 -7.11
C ARG A 65 -19.52 -4.29 -8.34
N GLY A 66 -18.37 -4.91 -8.61
CA GLY A 66 -17.64 -4.78 -9.87
C GLY A 66 -16.55 -3.71 -9.93
N GLU A 67 -15.93 -3.34 -8.79
CA GLU A 67 -14.74 -2.49 -8.81
C GLU A 67 -13.50 -3.31 -9.24
N THR A 68 -12.72 -2.78 -10.17
CA THR A 68 -11.45 -3.37 -10.60
C THR A 68 -10.38 -3.13 -9.54
N LEU A 69 -9.73 -4.19 -9.06
CA LEU A 69 -8.59 -4.07 -8.15
C LEU A 69 -7.39 -3.47 -8.88
N ARG A 70 -6.88 -2.33 -8.40
CA ARG A 70 -5.66 -1.71 -8.95
C ARG A 70 -4.43 -2.38 -8.36
N ILE A 71 -3.69 -3.13 -9.17
CA ILE A 71 -2.43 -3.78 -8.78
C ILE A 71 -1.28 -2.98 -9.39
N ASN A 72 -0.40 -2.43 -8.54
CA ASN A 72 0.83 -1.80 -8.97
C ASN A 72 1.99 -2.73 -8.65
N PHE A 73 2.82 -3.07 -9.63
CA PHE A 73 4.01 -3.91 -9.45
C PHE A 73 5.16 -3.39 -10.31
N ASP A 74 6.38 -3.62 -9.83
CA ASP A 74 7.64 -3.35 -10.54
C ASP A 74 8.53 -4.58 -10.36
N VAL A 75 8.80 -5.28 -11.47
CA VAL A 75 9.54 -6.55 -11.47
C VAL A 75 10.57 -6.53 -12.59
N THR A 76 11.80 -6.93 -12.24
CA THR A 76 12.96 -6.88 -13.12
C THR A 76 13.43 -8.30 -13.45
N PHE A 77 13.58 -8.62 -14.74
CA PHE A 77 14.06 -9.91 -15.22
C PHE A 77 15.43 -9.77 -15.93
N PRO A 78 16.57 -10.04 -15.26
CA PRO A 78 17.90 -9.77 -15.82
C PRO A 78 18.33 -10.74 -16.94
N ALA A 79 17.76 -11.94 -16.98
CA ALA A 79 18.13 -13.01 -17.91
C ALA A 79 17.07 -13.28 -19.00
N LEU A 80 16.02 -12.44 -19.10
CA LEU A 80 14.93 -12.60 -20.07
C LEU A 80 14.80 -11.37 -20.95
N GLN A 81 14.49 -11.58 -22.23
CA GLN A 81 14.26 -10.51 -23.19
C GLN A 81 12.84 -9.95 -23.02
N CYS A 82 12.67 -8.63 -23.14
CA CYS A 82 11.36 -7.98 -22.99
C CYS A 82 10.31 -8.43 -24.02
N SER A 83 10.74 -8.92 -25.19
CA SER A 83 9.88 -9.35 -26.30
C SER A 83 9.10 -10.63 -26.02
N ILE A 84 9.60 -11.49 -25.13
CA ILE A 84 9.01 -12.82 -24.83
C ILE A 84 8.17 -12.82 -23.55
N ILE A 85 8.22 -11.73 -22.77
CA ILE A 85 7.48 -11.63 -21.51
C ILE A 85 6.03 -11.25 -21.82
N SER A 86 5.06 -12.04 -21.36
CA SER A 86 3.62 -11.70 -21.30
C SER A 86 3.18 -11.52 -19.85
N LEU A 87 2.06 -10.83 -19.64
CA LEU A 87 1.45 -10.70 -18.33
C LEU A 87 0.01 -11.19 -18.39
N ASP A 88 -0.27 -12.21 -17.61
CA ASP A 88 -1.56 -12.87 -17.54
C ASP A 88 -2.09 -12.76 -16.10
N ALA A 89 -3.34 -12.36 -15.95
CA ALA A 89 -4.00 -12.21 -14.66
C ALA A 89 -5.20 -13.15 -14.57
N MET A 90 -5.28 -13.93 -13.49
CA MET A 90 -6.37 -14.87 -13.25
C MET A 90 -7.01 -14.59 -11.88
N ASP A 91 -8.33 -14.39 -11.87
CA ASP A 91 -9.12 -14.23 -10.63
C ASP A 91 -9.61 -15.59 -10.11
N ILE A 92 -9.96 -15.66 -8.81
CA ILE A 92 -10.56 -16.84 -8.17
C ILE A 92 -11.88 -17.29 -8.85
N SER A 93 -12.54 -16.35 -9.53
CA SER A 93 -13.75 -16.62 -10.33
C SER A 93 -13.45 -17.38 -11.63
N GLY A 94 -12.17 -17.63 -11.94
CA GLY A 94 -11.73 -18.26 -13.19
C GLY A 94 -11.72 -17.31 -14.38
N GLN A 95 -11.86 -16.00 -14.15
CA GLN A 95 -11.74 -14.99 -15.20
C GLN A 95 -10.26 -14.75 -15.50
N GLU A 96 -9.86 -14.99 -16.74
CA GLU A 96 -8.49 -14.81 -17.21
C GLU A 96 -8.41 -13.59 -18.12
N HIS A 97 -7.48 -12.68 -17.82
CA HIS A 97 -7.09 -11.59 -18.71
C HIS A 97 -5.69 -11.93 -19.21
N LEU A 98 -5.62 -12.43 -20.44
CA LEU A 98 -4.38 -12.77 -21.12
C LEU A 98 -3.76 -11.50 -21.73
N ASP A 99 -2.44 -11.38 -21.65
CA ASP A 99 -1.67 -10.30 -22.29
C ASP A 99 -2.20 -8.89 -21.93
N VAL A 100 -2.27 -8.59 -20.63
CA VAL A 100 -2.70 -7.28 -20.14
C VAL A 100 -1.68 -6.22 -20.55
N LYS A 101 -2.03 -5.47 -21.59
CA LYS A 101 -1.18 -4.44 -22.21
C LYS A 101 -1.51 -3.02 -21.76
N HIS A 102 -2.65 -2.84 -21.09
CA HIS A 102 -3.09 -1.53 -20.63
C HIS A 102 -2.39 -1.22 -19.30
N ASP A 103 -1.68 -0.09 -19.25
CA ASP A 103 -0.94 0.41 -18.08
C ASP A 103 0.30 -0.40 -17.65
N VAL A 104 0.79 -1.32 -18.49
CA VAL A 104 2.04 -2.06 -18.26
C VAL A 104 3.12 -1.62 -19.25
N PHE A 105 4.24 -1.11 -18.73
CA PHE A 105 5.36 -0.64 -19.54
C PHE A 105 6.55 -1.59 -19.41
N LYS A 106 7.07 -2.08 -20.54
CA LYS A 106 8.27 -2.93 -20.58
C LYS A 106 9.47 -2.05 -20.92
N GLN A 107 10.48 -2.05 -20.06
CA GLN A 107 11.70 -1.29 -20.26
C GLN A 107 12.89 -2.25 -20.30
N ARG A 108 13.79 -2.04 -21.27
CA ARG A 108 15.02 -2.81 -21.35
C ARG A 108 16.03 -2.26 -20.34
N ILE A 109 16.66 -3.16 -19.61
CA ILE A 109 17.70 -2.85 -18.62
C ILE A 109 19.07 -3.32 -19.10
N ASP A 110 20.14 -2.67 -18.62
CA ASP A 110 21.52 -3.10 -18.80
C ASP A 110 21.92 -4.15 -17.75
N ALA A 111 23.13 -4.72 -17.88
CA ALA A 111 23.67 -5.69 -16.92
C ALA A 111 23.91 -5.11 -15.51
N HIS A 112 23.88 -3.78 -15.38
CA HIS A 112 24.06 -3.04 -14.13
C HIS A 112 22.71 -2.59 -13.52
N GLY A 113 21.58 -2.98 -14.12
CA GLY A 113 20.24 -2.63 -13.66
C GLY A 113 19.74 -1.24 -14.07
N ASN A 114 20.46 -0.51 -14.95
CA ASN A 114 20.02 0.78 -15.46
C ASN A 114 19.09 0.61 -16.66
N VAL A 115 18.07 1.45 -16.74
CA VAL A 115 17.16 1.49 -17.88
C VAL A 115 17.87 2.05 -19.11
N ILE A 116 17.93 1.25 -20.17
CA ILE A 116 18.43 1.67 -21.48
C ILE A 116 17.28 2.42 -22.13
N ALA A 117 17.41 3.75 -22.27
CA ALA A 117 16.40 4.63 -22.85
C ALA A 117 15.97 4.14 -24.24
N THR A 118 14.90 3.36 -24.26
CA THR A 118 14.25 2.85 -25.46
C THR A 118 12.98 3.66 -25.60
N ARG A 119 12.70 4.18 -26.80
CA ARG A 119 11.47 4.92 -27.11
C ARG A 119 10.28 4.12 -26.56
N GLN A 120 9.33 4.80 -25.91
CA GLN A 120 8.12 4.17 -25.42
C GLN A 120 7.37 3.54 -26.60
N ASP A 121 7.61 2.25 -26.81
CA ASP A 121 6.81 1.45 -27.73
C ASP A 121 5.46 1.25 -27.04
N VAL A 122 4.55 2.20 -27.29
CA VAL A 122 3.13 2.04 -26.98
C VAL A 122 2.70 0.73 -27.63
N VAL A 123 2.08 -0.15 -26.85
CA VAL A 123 1.63 -1.44 -27.32
C VAL A 123 0.54 -1.25 -28.38
N GLY A 124 0.97 -1.20 -29.63
CA GLY A 124 0.16 -0.76 -30.75
C GLY A 124 1.02 -0.54 -31.99
N GLY A 125 1.45 -1.64 -32.60
CA GLY A 125 2.02 -1.64 -33.95
C GLY A 125 3.48 -1.22 -34.03
N MET A 126 4.39 -2.14 -33.75
CA MET A 126 5.69 -2.09 -34.43
C MET A 126 5.39 -2.36 -35.91
N LYS A 127 5.58 -1.36 -36.77
CA LYS A 127 5.97 -1.65 -38.15
C LYS A 127 7.30 -2.37 -38.02
N MET A 128 7.26 -3.70 -38.04
CA MET A 128 8.44 -4.54 -38.21
C MET A 128 9.08 -4.12 -39.52
N GLU A 129 10.06 -3.25 -39.40
CA GLU A 129 11.02 -3.04 -40.45
C GLU A 129 11.69 -4.40 -40.69
N ALA A 130 11.61 -4.90 -41.93
CA ALA A 130 11.96 -6.28 -42.25
C ALA A 130 13.31 -6.69 -41.64
N PRO A 131 13.39 -7.89 -41.05
CA PRO A 131 14.53 -8.29 -40.25
C PRO A 131 15.82 -8.28 -41.06
N LEU A 132 16.89 -7.77 -40.44
CA LEU A 132 18.24 -7.77 -40.99
C LEU A 132 18.76 -9.21 -41.03
N GLN A 133 19.18 -9.66 -42.21
CA GLN A 133 19.83 -10.95 -42.40
C GLN A 133 21.30 -10.90 -41.98
N HIS A 134 21.88 -12.05 -41.66
CA HIS A 134 23.29 -12.19 -41.27
C HIS A 134 24.28 -11.72 -42.37
N HIS A 135 23.85 -11.67 -43.64
CA HIS A 135 24.65 -11.16 -44.77
C HIS A 135 24.54 -9.63 -44.98
N GLY A 136 23.91 -8.89 -44.06
CA GLY A 136 23.88 -7.43 -44.11
C GLY A 136 22.86 -6.86 -45.11
N GLY A 137 21.72 -7.51 -45.27
CA GLY A 137 20.60 -7.07 -46.12
C GLY A 137 19.25 -7.18 -45.40
N ARG A 138 18.22 -6.54 -45.94
CA ARG A 138 16.85 -6.56 -45.41
C ARG A 138 16.03 -7.61 -46.17
N LEU A 139 15.23 -8.40 -45.46
CA LEU A 139 14.42 -9.48 -46.05
C LEU A 139 13.48 -8.95 -47.16
N GLU A 140 13.69 -9.40 -48.40
CA GLU A 140 12.81 -9.13 -49.54
C GLU A 140 11.61 -10.07 -49.56
N HIS A 141 10.58 -9.76 -50.35
CA HIS A 141 9.26 -10.42 -50.36
C HIS A 141 9.25 -11.89 -50.80
N ASN A 142 10.42 -12.48 -51.06
CA ASN A 142 10.58 -13.86 -51.55
C ASN A 142 11.77 -14.59 -50.90
N GLU A 143 12.30 -14.07 -49.80
CA GLU A 143 13.43 -14.68 -49.08
C GLU A 143 12.97 -15.24 -47.73
N THR A 144 13.36 -16.48 -47.43
CA THR A 144 13.04 -17.13 -46.16
C THR A 144 14.00 -16.63 -45.07
N TYR A 145 13.45 -16.11 -43.98
CA TYR A 145 14.25 -15.64 -42.84
C TYR A 145 15.00 -16.81 -42.18
N CYS A 146 16.33 -16.83 -42.33
CA CYS A 146 17.21 -17.77 -41.64
C CYS A 146 17.94 -17.04 -40.51
N GLY A 147 17.33 -17.01 -39.32
CA GLY A 147 17.90 -16.48 -38.09
C GLY A 147 18.26 -17.60 -37.10
N SER A 148 19.15 -17.30 -36.15
CA SER A 148 19.49 -18.28 -35.09
C SER A 148 18.33 -18.44 -34.12
N CYS A 149 17.67 -19.60 -34.13
CA CYS A 149 16.73 -19.98 -33.09
C CYS A 149 17.54 -20.39 -31.84
N TYR A 150 17.60 -19.52 -30.82
CA TYR A 150 18.19 -19.82 -29.51
C TYR A 150 19.57 -20.53 -29.53
N GLY A 151 20.46 -20.12 -30.44
CA GLY A 151 21.85 -20.60 -30.44
C GLY A 151 22.08 -22.01 -31.01
N ALA A 152 21.10 -22.64 -31.66
CA ALA A 152 21.34 -23.83 -32.45
C ALA A 152 21.87 -23.45 -33.85
N GLN A 153 23.19 -23.43 -34.02
CA GLN A 153 23.81 -23.66 -35.35
C GLN A 153 23.59 -25.16 -35.63
N GLU A 154 22.84 -25.59 -36.65
CA GLU A 154 23.35 -25.75 -38.02
C GLU A 154 22.25 -26.06 -39.08
N VAL A 155 20.95 -25.88 -38.83
CA VAL A 155 19.93 -26.28 -39.84
C VAL A 155 18.71 -25.35 -39.85
N CYS A 156 18.39 -24.76 -41.02
CA CYS A 156 17.15 -24.02 -41.25
C CYS A 156 16.00 -25.04 -41.42
N PHE A 157 15.12 -25.14 -40.42
CA PHE A 157 14.02 -26.10 -40.41
C PHE A 157 12.80 -25.54 -41.15
N TYR A 158 12.28 -26.28 -42.13
CA TYR A 158 11.01 -25.96 -42.77
C TYR A 158 9.86 -26.32 -41.81
N LEU A 159 9.10 -25.33 -41.35
CA LEU A 159 7.75 -25.57 -40.84
C LEU A 159 6.85 -25.84 -42.06
N LEU A 160 6.47 -27.11 -42.23
CA LEU A 160 5.38 -27.53 -43.10
C LEU A 160 4.04 -27.00 -42.58
#